data_AF-A0AAV1N8S4-F1
#
_entry.id   AF-A0AAV1N8S4-F1
#
_cell.length_a   1.000
_cell.length_b   1.000
_cell.length_c   1.000
_cell.angle_alpha   90.00
_cell.angle_beta   90.00
_cell.angle_gamma   90.00
#
_symmetry.space_group_name_H-M   'P 1'
#
loop_
_entity.id
_entity.type
_entity.pdbx_description
1 polymer ?
#
loop_
_entity_poly.entity_id
_entity_poly.type
_entity_poly.pdbx_seq_one_letter_code
_entity_poly.pdbx_strand_id
1 'polypeptide(L)'
;MPPKNKGSSKKPAKTRTPTLIDGLTKEELSKEQLEEHIVRLREELDREREERNYFQLERDKIHTFWEITERQLEEAKAERKNLDKEIEDDEGRHQVEIKVYTQKMKHLLCEHQNTISELKADGLMSADAMQKEQEQLENKLHKRMASIKVDMQELDIETLVKELELKHDEEMTKTRNSWVKQLAEIQDKYEKKVELWQQELDNISKNETSEEKDSGNNHMTTLIRDHEAILSELNTLVKDMEQDLDINLSLKEKIQSMKAKQRETDLPGVLQSNKHLNDLLTKVKEETEVMEKMKFSLQKKVADPGEEVKVKELTERKSEYAVLEQKFSKLQLERDELYKTFTQNVQKVQQNVGLKIMQLEKSLKTVTDSLEKKQSQLSSVLSASNIDQTALCGITNRIKEDIDSSNDSIKDLQFKRAKISKARKELLLINEAKQRACGVPVEELCVKPVERSFALRLGTN
;
A
#
# COMPACT_ATOMS: atom_id res chain seq x y z
N MET A 1 28.49 108.88 47.99
CA MET A 1 29.45 109.77 48.69
C MET A 1 28.75 111.09 49.00
N PRO A 2 29.00 111.74 50.16
CA PRO A 2 28.40 113.03 50.50
C PRO A 2 29.02 114.21 49.72
N PRO A 3 28.33 115.37 49.63
CA PRO A 3 28.70 116.46 48.71
C PRO A 3 29.91 117.28 49.17
N LYS A 4 30.74 117.74 48.22
CA LYS A 4 31.84 118.68 48.47
C LYS A 4 31.36 120.13 48.34
N ASN A 5 31.14 120.78 49.49
CA ASN A 5 31.03 122.24 49.56
C ASN A 5 32.31 122.93 49.05
N LYS A 6 32.16 123.75 48.02
CA LYS A 6 33.06 124.84 47.61
C LYS A 6 32.18 125.97 47.05
N GLY A 7 32.38 127.24 47.35
CA GLY A 7 33.29 127.86 48.31
C GLY A 7 33.03 129.37 48.33
N SER A 8 33.11 130.02 49.50
CA SER A 8 32.63 131.39 49.70
C SER A 8 33.53 132.46 49.08
N SER A 9 33.49 132.63 47.75
CA SER A 9 34.13 133.74 47.04
C SER A 9 33.33 135.03 47.23
N LYS A 10 33.71 135.86 48.21
CA LYS A 10 33.28 137.26 48.28
C LYS A 10 33.77 138.00 47.03
N LYS A 11 32.89 138.21 46.06
CA LYS A 11 33.09 139.23 45.02
C LYS A 11 32.66 140.60 45.58
N PRO A 12 33.28 141.71 45.16
CA PRO A 12 32.97 143.03 45.69
C PRO A 12 31.51 143.41 45.39
N ALA A 13 30.98 144.35 46.16
CA ALA A 13 29.70 144.99 45.85
C ALA A 13 29.83 145.71 44.50
N LYS A 14 29.44 145.04 43.40
CA LYS A 14 29.23 145.70 42.12
C LYS A 14 28.19 146.80 42.36
N THR A 15 28.57 148.03 42.04
CA THR A 15 27.66 149.17 41.96
C THR A 15 26.41 148.71 41.23
N ARG A 16 25.23 148.93 41.83
CA ARG A 16 23.96 148.44 41.30
C ARG A 16 23.65 149.24 40.03
N THR A 17 24.19 148.79 38.90
CA THR A 17 23.83 149.27 37.56
C THR A 17 22.31 149.33 37.50
N PRO A 18 21.71 150.45 37.04
CA PRO A 18 20.27 150.55 36.93
C PRO A 18 19.72 149.29 36.27
N THR A 19 18.70 148.69 36.88
CA THR A 19 17.98 147.60 36.23
C THR A 19 17.20 148.24 35.10
N LEU A 20 17.84 148.37 33.94
CA LEU A 20 17.28 149.01 32.75
C LEU A 20 16.03 148.23 32.37
N ILE A 21 14.90 148.93 32.43
CA ILE A 21 13.59 148.43 32.08
C ILE A 21 13.31 149.02 30.70
N ASP A 22 13.31 148.17 29.68
CA ASP A 22 13.16 148.54 28.26
C ASP A 22 14.09 149.70 27.82
N GLY A 23 15.32 149.71 28.34
CA GLY A 23 16.34 150.73 28.07
C GLY A 23 16.29 152.00 28.93
N LEU A 24 15.28 152.19 29.77
CA LEU A 24 15.10 153.37 30.65
C LEU A 24 15.48 153.11 32.11
N THR A 25 15.77 154.18 32.87
CA THR A 25 15.99 154.09 34.31
C THR A 25 14.67 154.13 35.10
N LYS A 26 14.73 153.72 36.38
CA LYS A 26 13.55 153.65 37.26
C LYS A 26 12.93 155.01 37.62
N GLU A 27 13.63 156.10 37.32
CA GLU A 27 13.23 157.47 37.66
C GLU A 27 12.64 158.22 36.45
N GLU A 28 12.70 157.62 35.25
CA GLU A 28 12.20 158.19 33.99
C GLU A 28 10.88 157.55 33.49
N LEU A 29 10.47 156.43 34.08
CA LEU A 29 9.27 155.68 33.69
C LEU A 29 8.03 156.19 34.43
N SER A 30 6.93 156.41 33.69
CA SER A 30 5.61 156.66 34.28
C SER A 30 5.16 155.49 35.17
N LYS A 31 4.34 155.78 36.18
CA LYS A 31 3.68 154.78 37.03
C LYS A 31 2.96 153.72 36.17
N GLU A 32 2.28 154.15 35.11
CA GLU A 32 1.53 153.29 34.19
C GLU A 32 2.46 152.38 33.37
N GLN A 33 3.61 152.91 32.91
CA GLN A 33 4.63 152.13 32.19
C GLN A 33 5.31 151.09 33.10
N LEU A 34 5.53 151.42 34.37
CA LEU A 34 6.00 150.47 35.38
C LEU A 34 4.95 149.38 35.68
N GLU A 35 3.67 149.74 35.73
CA GLU A 35 2.56 148.79 35.93
C GLU A 35 2.40 147.86 34.71
N GLU A 36 2.47 148.37 33.48
CA GLU A 36 2.55 147.56 32.26
C GLU A 36 3.74 146.60 32.27
N HIS A 37 4.95 147.08 32.59
CA HIS A 37 6.12 146.21 32.63
C HIS A 37 6.03 145.14 33.73
N ILE A 38 5.34 145.42 34.84
CA ILE A 38 5.02 144.42 35.87
C ILE A 38 4.02 143.38 35.35
N VAL A 39 3.07 143.76 34.49
CA VAL A 39 2.16 142.82 33.81
C VAL A 39 2.93 141.96 32.81
N ARG A 40 3.71 142.54 31.90
CA ARG A 40 4.52 141.80 30.91
C ARG A 40 5.45 140.79 31.59
N LEU A 41 6.16 141.18 32.66
CA LEU A 41 7.01 140.26 33.43
C LEU A 41 6.24 139.13 34.13
N ARG A 42 4.95 139.31 34.46
CA ARG A 42 4.10 138.23 34.99
C ARG A 42 3.68 137.28 33.87
N GLU A 43 3.25 137.81 32.74
CA GLU A 43 2.90 137.04 31.55
C GLU A 43 4.10 136.26 30.98
N GLU A 44 5.31 136.79 31.10
CA GLU A 44 6.56 136.06 30.81
C GLU A 44 6.85 134.97 31.84
N LEU A 45 6.76 135.29 33.14
CA LEU A 45 6.95 134.32 34.22
C LEU A 45 5.94 133.15 34.17
N ASP A 46 4.69 133.42 33.83
CA ASP A 46 3.64 132.41 33.72
C ASP A 46 3.78 131.59 32.43
N ARG A 47 4.19 132.18 31.30
CA ARG A 47 4.62 131.41 30.11
C ARG A 47 5.83 130.51 30.41
N GLU A 48 6.87 131.01 31.09
CA GLU A 48 8.02 130.19 31.53
C GLU A 48 7.61 129.04 32.47
N ARG A 49 6.52 129.21 33.24
CA ARG A 49 5.96 128.14 34.10
C ARG A 49 5.20 127.10 33.28
N GLU A 50 4.39 127.53 32.32
CA GLU A 50 3.66 126.66 31.41
C GLU A 50 4.60 125.86 30.51
N GLU A 51 5.59 126.50 29.89
CA GLU A 51 6.64 125.83 29.10
C GLU A 51 7.42 124.82 29.93
N ARG A 52 7.83 125.18 31.15
CA ARG A 52 8.52 124.27 32.07
C ARG A 52 7.66 123.09 32.48
N ASN A 53 6.36 123.29 32.69
CA ASN A 53 5.41 122.22 32.99
C ASN A 53 5.26 121.29 31.78
N TYR A 54 5.11 121.84 30.58
CA TYR A 54 5.03 121.09 29.33
C TYR A 54 6.29 120.25 29.06
N PHE A 55 7.50 120.85 29.15
CA PHE A 55 8.75 120.11 29.00
C PHE A 55 8.98 119.07 30.10
N GLN A 56 8.48 119.30 31.32
CA GLN A 56 8.46 118.27 32.35
C GLN A 56 7.54 117.11 31.97
N LEU A 57 6.29 117.37 31.56
CA LEU A 57 5.35 116.32 31.16
C LEU A 57 5.85 115.51 29.97
N GLU A 58 6.41 116.15 28.94
CA GLU A 58 6.99 115.44 27.78
C GLU A 58 8.24 114.64 28.15
N ARG A 59 9.12 115.15 29.03
CA ARG A 59 10.27 114.38 29.56
C ARG A 59 9.79 113.15 30.33
N ASP A 60 8.84 113.33 31.23
CA ASP A 60 8.37 112.25 32.11
C ASP A 60 7.61 111.18 31.29
N LYS A 61 6.84 111.60 30.27
CA LYS A 61 6.24 110.75 29.24
C LYS A 61 7.28 109.98 28.41
N ILE A 62 8.31 110.64 27.90
CA ILE A 62 9.44 109.98 27.20
C ILE A 62 10.13 108.96 28.11
N HIS A 63 10.30 109.26 29.39
CA HIS A 63 10.89 108.34 30.36
C HIS A 63 10.01 107.08 30.55
N THR A 64 8.69 107.22 30.71
CA THR A 64 7.79 106.05 30.81
C THR A 64 7.75 105.21 29.54
N PHE A 65 7.81 105.81 28.35
CA PHE A 65 7.94 105.05 27.09
C PHE A 65 9.28 104.30 27.01
N TRP A 66 10.37 104.91 27.49
CA TRP A 66 11.68 104.27 27.55
C TRP A 66 11.67 103.08 28.53
N GLU A 67 11.13 103.24 29.75
CA GLU A 67 10.98 102.13 30.71
C GLU A 67 10.08 101.00 30.18
N ILE A 68 9.02 101.32 29.43
CA ILE A 68 8.14 100.31 28.82
C ILE A 68 8.86 99.55 27.71
N THR A 69 9.58 100.25 26.83
CA THR A 69 10.31 99.62 25.71
C THR A 69 11.56 98.88 26.15
N GLU A 70 12.26 99.31 27.20
CA GLU A 70 13.37 98.57 27.82
C GLU A 70 12.86 97.26 28.44
N ARG A 71 11.74 97.30 29.20
CA ARG A 71 11.13 96.09 29.77
C ARG A 71 10.68 95.11 28.69
N GLN A 72 9.97 95.59 27.66
CA GLN A 72 9.54 94.77 26.52
C GLN A 72 10.72 94.15 25.76
N LEU A 73 11.85 94.87 25.68
CA LEU A 73 13.08 94.35 25.08
C LEU A 73 13.72 93.26 25.94
N GLU A 74 13.74 93.37 27.27
CA GLU A 74 14.22 92.30 28.16
C GLU A 74 13.25 91.11 28.23
N GLU A 75 11.93 91.33 28.19
CA GLU A 75 10.90 90.30 28.04
C GLU A 75 11.14 89.49 26.76
N ALA A 76 11.24 90.15 25.60
CA ALA A 76 11.53 89.49 24.32
C ALA A 76 12.92 88.79 24.28
N LYS A 77 13.93 89.34 24.95
CA LYS A 77 15.25 88.67 25.12
C LYS A 77 15.15 87.42 26.00
N ALA A 78 14.29 87.41 27.01
CA ALA A 78 14.06 86.26 27.87
C ALA A 78 13.26 85.17 27.16
N GLU A 79 12.17 85.56 26.47
CA GLU A 79 11.39 84.66 25.59
C GLU A 79 12.28 83.99 24.55
N ARG A 80 13.13 84.75 23.84
CA ARG A 80 14.03 84.17 22.85
C ARG A 80 15.02 83.18 23.48
N LYS A 81 15.60 83.49 24.65
CA LYS A 81 16.48 82.54 25.37
C LYS A 81 15.77 81.26 25.81
N ASN A 82 14.48 81.35 26.16
CA ASN A 82 13.68 80.19 26.52
C ASN A 82 13.42 79.31 25.28
N LEU A 83 13.10 79.91 24.13
CA LEU A 83 12.95 79.21 22.85
C LEU A 83 14.28 78.63 22.34
N ASP A 84 15.37 79.40 22.43
CA ASP A 84 16.74 78.95 22.11
C ASP A 84 17.06 77.66 22.92
N LYS A 85 16.69 77.61 24.22
CA LYS A 85 16.86 76.42 25.09
C LYS A 85 15.86 75.29 24.80
N GLU A 86 14.61 75.60 24.49
CA GLU A 86 13.60 74.59 24.14
C GLU A 86 14.05 73.80 22.90
N ILE A 87 14.63 74.47 21.91
CA ILE A 87 15.25 73.84 20.74
C ILE A 87 16.42 72.93 21.15
N GLU A 88 17.33 73.37 22.04
CA GLU A 88 18.43 72.53 22.56
C GLU A 88 17.92 71.27 23.32
N ASP A 89 16.90 71.44 24.17
CA ASP A 89 16.27 70.33 24.90
C ASP A 89 15.53 69.36 23.96
N ASP A 90 14.94 69.85 22.86
CA ASP A 90 14.24 69.04 21.84
C ASP A 90 15.22 68.27 20.94
N GLU A 91 16.28 68.92 20.44
CA GLU A 91 17.38 68.24 19.73
C GLU A 91 18.03 67.16 20.61
N GLY A 92 18.21 67.45 21.91
CA GLY A 92 18.70 66.50 22.91
C GLY A 92 17.81 65.25 23.02
N ARG A 93 16.48 65.42 23.11
CA ARG A 93 15.53 64.30 23.15
C ARG A 93 15.56 63.49 21.85
N HIS A 94 15.49 64.13 20.69
CA HIS A 94 15.53 63.43 19.41
C HIS A 94 16.85 62.67 19.19
N GLN A 95 17.99 63.20 19.63
CA GLN A 95 19.27 62.49 19.54
C GLN A 95 19.31 61.25 20.47
N VAL A 96 18.60 61.26 21.61
CA VAL A 96 18.41 60.07 22.46
C VAL A 96 17.46 59.07 21.81
N GLU A 97 16.34 59.51 21.23
CA GLU A 97 15.41 58.66 20.50
C GLU A 97 16.09 57.92 19.34
N ILE A 98 16.88 58.62 18.52
CA ILE A 98 17.66 58.03 17.42
C ILE A 98 18.62 56.94 17.94
N LYS A 99 19.30 57.16 19.07
CA LYS A 99 20.16 56.14 19.71
C LYS A 99 19.34 54.92 20.19
N VAL A 100 18.17 55.14 20.79
CA VAL A 100 17.26 54.07 21.24
C VAL A 100 16.73 53.26 20.05
N TYR A 101 16.26 53.90 18.97
CA TYR A 101 15.80 53.20 17.77
C TYR A 101 16.94 52.45 17.07
N THR A 102 18.15 53.02 17.02
CA THR A 102 19.35 52.35 16.50
C THR A 102 19.66 51.09 17.32
N GLN A 103 19.56 51.15 18.65
CA GLN A 103 19.81 49.99 19.51
C GLN A 103 18.70 48.93 19.41
N LYS A 104 17.42 49.33 19.28
CA LYS A 104 16.31 48.41 18.99
C LYS A 104 16.50 47.69 17.66
N MET A 105 16.90 48.40 16.60
CA MET A 105 17.20 47.81 15.29
C MET A 105 18.35 46.80 15.38
N LYS A 106 19.45 47.13 16.07
CA LYS A 106 20.56 46.19 16.33
C LYS A 106 20.09 44.93 17.07
N HIS A 107 19.28 45.11 18.12
CA HIS A 107 18.74 43.99 18.90
C HIS A 107 17.89 43.05 18.05
N LEU A 108 16.95 43.57 17.27
CA LEU A 108 16.09 42.78 16.37
C LEU A 108 16.91 42.03 15.31
N LEU A 109 17.93 42.68 14.73
CA LEU A 109 18.84 42.03 13.77
C LEU A 109 19.65 40.88 14.43
N CYS A 110 20.10 41.06 15.68
CA CYS A 110 20.75 39.99 16.44
C CYS A 110 19.77 38.85 16.78
N GLU A 111 18.54 39.14 17.18
CA GLU A 111 17.52 38.10 17.46
C GLU A 111 17.16 37.31 16.20
N HIS A 112 16.96 37.98 15.07
CA HIS A 112 16.71 37.32 13.79
C HIS A 112 17.89 36.46 13.36
N GLN A 113 19.13 36.94 13.51
CA GLN A 113 20.33 36.17 13.21
C GLN A 113 20.49 34.95 14.14
N ASN A 114 20.16 35.08 15.42
CA ASN A 114 20.16 33.97 16.38
C ASN A 114 19.10 32.92 16.00
N THR A 115 17.86 33.35 15.78
CA THR A 115 16.75 32.46 15.37
C THR A 115 17.06 31.73 14.06
N ILE A 116 17.67 32.41 13.08
CA ILE A 116 18.13 31.79 11.82
C ILE A 116 19.25 30.77 12.07
N SER A 117 20.08 30.96 13.09
CA SER A 117 21.18 30.05 13.44
C SER A 117 20.67 28.84 14.23
N GLU A 118 19.71 29.04 15.14
CA GLU A 118 18.99 27.99 15.88
C GLU A 118 18.21 27.09 14.92
N LEU A 119 17.38 27.65 14.03
CA LEU A 119 16.63 26.87 13.03
C LEU A 119 17.54 26.09 12.07
N LYS A 120 18.76 26.59 11.79
CA LYS A 120 19.77 25.83 11.01
C LYS A 120 20.38 24.70 11.83
N ALA A 121 20.67 24.91 13.12
CA ALA A 121 21.16 23.87 14.00
C ALA A 121 20.11 22.75 14.19
N ASP A 122 18.86 23.11 14.48
CA ASP A 122 17.74 22.17 14.61
C ASP A 122 17.49 21.39 13.31
N GLY A 123 17.56 22.06 12.15
CA GLY A 123 17.47 21.42 10.84
C GLY A 123 18.58 20.40 10.58
N LEU A 124 19.82 20.72 10.96
CA LEU A 124 20.95 19.78 10.86
C LEU A 124 20.83 18.61 11.84
N MET A 125 20.45 18.88 13.10
CA MET A 125 20.24 17.84 14.11
C MET A 125 19.09 16.90 13.75
N SER A 126 18.00 17.42 13.17
CA SER A 126 16.90 16.61 12.66
C SER A 126 17.31 15.76 11.46
N ALA A 127 18.14 16.29 10.56
CA ALA A 127 18.65 15.54 9.41
C ALA A 127 19.60 14.40 9.85
N ASP A 128 20.52 14.68 10.77
CA ASP A 128 21.43 13.68 11.37
C ASP A 128 20.65 12.58 12.13
N ALA A 129 19.60 12.95 12.88
CA ALA A 129 18.73 11.99 13.55
C ALA A 129 17.99 11.07 12.56
N MET A 130 17.42 11.63 11.48
CA MET A 130 16.76 10.86 10.43
C MET A 130 17.73 9.95 9.67
N GLN A 131 18.95 10.44 9.37
CA GLN A 131 20.00 9.64 8.74
C GLN A 131 20.40 8.45 9.61
N LYS A 132 20.53 8.64 10.93
CA LYS A 132 20.82 7.56 11.88
C LYS A 132 19.68 6.56 12.04
N GLU A 133 18.42 7.00 11.93
CA GLU A 133 17.27 6.08 11.90
C GLU A 133 17.26 5.24 10.61
N GLN A 134 17.50 5.87 9.44
CA GLN A 134 17.63 5.17 8.18
C GLN A 134 18.78 4.15 8.20
N GLU A 135 19.97 4.54 8.65
CA GLU A 135 21.12 3.63 8.80
C GLU A 135 20.80 2.44 9.71
N GLN A 136 20.07 2.65 10.80
CA GLN A 136 19.61 1.55 11.66
C GLN A 136 18.60 0.63 10.97
N LEU A 137 17.69 1.16 10.16
CA LEU A 137 16.71 0.38 9.40
C LEU A 137 17.39 -0.45 8.32
N GLU A 138 18.32 0.14 7.57
CA GLU A 138 19.14 -0.55 6.57
C GLU A 138 20.01 -1.64 7.21
N ASN A 139 20.64 -1.38 8.37
CA ASN A 139 21.38 -2.40 9.11
C ASN A 139 20.48 -3.54 9.62
N LYS A 140 19.24 -3.24 10.08
CA LYS A 140 18.25 -4.27 10.46
C LYS A 140 17.81 -5.10 9.26
N LEU A 141 17.65 -4.49 8.09
CA LEU A 141 17.27 -5.16 6.84
C LEU A 141 18.40 -6.06 6.32
N HIS A 142 19.65 -5.58 6.27
CA HIS A 142 20.81 -6.39 5.89
C HIS A 142 20.99 -7.60 6.82
N LYS A 143 20.83 -7.43 8.14
CA LYS A 143 20.90 -8.55 9.10
C LYS A 143 19.80 -9.59 8.88
N ARG A 144 18.57 -9.15 8.58
CA ARG A 144 17.47 -10.08 8.21
C ARG A 144 17.74 -10.80 6.90
N MET A 145 18.23 -10.10 5.89
CA MET A 145 18.55 -10.70 4.58
C MET A 145 19.71 -11.70 4.69
N ALA A 146 20.70 -11.42 5.55
CA ALA A 146 21.77 -12.36 5.87
C ALA A 146 21.24 -13.60 6.61
N SER A 147 20.36 -13.42 7.61
CA SER A 147 19.67 -14.55 8.29
C SER A 147 18.92 -15.41 7.29
N ILE A 148 18.01 -14.82 6.50
CA ILE A 148 17.20 -15.55 5.51
C ILE A 148 18.09 -16.29 4.50
N LYS A 149 19.25 -15.73 4.13
CA LYS A 149 20.21 -16.42 3.25
C LYS A 149 20.87 -17.62 3.95
N VAL A 150 21.23 -17.51 5.23
CA VAL A 150 21.73 -18.64 6.03
C VAL A 150 20.61 -19.67 6.23
N ASP A 151 19.41 -19.26 6.62
CA ASP A 151 18.23 -20.13 6.77
C ASP A 151 17.94 -20.90 5.47
N MET A 152 18.13 -20.28 4.30
CA MET A 152 17.99 -20.90 2.97
C MET A 152 19.17 -21.80 2.56
N GLN A 153 20.32 -21.71 3.24
CA GLN A 153 21.48 -22.60 3.06
C GLN A 153 21.51 -23.73 4.11
N GLU A 154 20.93 -23.52 5.29
CA GLU A 154 20.68 -24.53 6.34
C GLU A 154 19.40 -25.34 6.08
N LEU A 155 18.47 -24.80 5.28
CA LEU A 155 17.47 -25.58 4.54
C LEU A 155 18.19 -26.44 3.49
N ASP A 156 18.77 -27.53 3.97
CA ASP A 156 19.51 -28.53 3.20
C ASP A 156 18.54 -29.43 2.40
N ILE A 157 17.76 -28.76 1.54
CA ILE A 157 16.82 -29.36 0.60
C ILE A 157 17.55 -30.34 -0.31
N GLU A 158 18.85 -30.13 -0.59
CA GLU A 158 19.64 -31.01 -1.41
C GLU A 158 19.96 -32.35 -0.72
N THR A 159 20.22 -32.40 0.60
CA THR A 159 20.30 -33.71 1.30
C THR A 159 18.93 -34.33 1.57
N LEU A 160 17.90 -33.53 1.87
CA LEU A 160 16.54 -34.05 2.05
C LEU A 160 16.00 -34.69 0.75
N VAL A 161 16.25 -34.08 -0.42
CA VAL A 161 15.91 -34.67 -1.72
C VAL A 161 16.70 -35.96 -1.94
N LYS A 162 18.02 -35.98 -1.71
CA LYS A 162 18.84 -37.20 -1.86
C LYS A 162 18.39 -38.34 -0.93
N GLU A 163 17.96 -38.03 0.29
CA GLU A 163 17.44 -39.03 1.23
C GLU A 163 16.09 -39.60 0.75
N LEU A 164 15.23 -38.77 0.16
CA LEU A 164 13.95 -39.19 -0.44
C LEU A 164 14.16 -40.01 -1.72
N GLU A 165 15.10 -39.61 -2.59
CA GLU A 165 15.51 -40.35 -3.79
C GLU A 165 16.05 -41.74 -3.42
N LEU A 166 16.97 -41.81 -2.46
CA LEU A 166 17.56 -43.08 -1.99
C LEU A 166 16.50 -44.01 -1.37
N LYS A 167 15.54 -43.45 -0.60
CA LYS A 167 14.39 -44.22 -0.07
C LYS A 167 13.48 -44.74 -1.19
N HIS A 168 13.25 -43.95 -2.24
CA HIS A 168 12.47 -44.39 -3.39
C HIS A 168 13.16 -45.52 -4.16
N ASP A 169 14.46 -45.40 -4.42
CA ASP A 169 15.26 -46.46 -5.06
C ASP A 169 15.30 -47.75 -4.23
N GLU A 170 15.38 -47.65 -2.90
CA GLU A 170 15.24 -48.78 -1.99
C GLU A 170 13.86 -49.46 -2.12
N GLU A 171 12.76 -48.72 -2.12
CA GLU A 171 11.41 -49.26 -2.25
C GLU A 171 11.15 -49.87 -3.63
N MET A 172 11.62 -49.22 -4.70
CA MET A 172 11.59 -49.74 -6.07
C MET A 172 12.40 -51.04 -6.19
N THR A 173 13.56 -51.12 -5.55
CA THR A 173 14.40 -52.32 -5.53
C THR A 173 13.76 -53.46 -4.73
N LYS A 174 13.22 -53.17 -3.54
CA LYS A 174 12.45 -54.15 -2.72
C LYS A 174 11.25 -54.70 -3.53
N THR A 175 10.50 -53.82 -4.19
CA THR A 175 9.37 -54.17 -5.05
C THR A 175 9.80 -55.03 -6.22
N ARG A 176 10.83 -54.63 -6.97
CA ARG A 176 11.39 -55.38 -8.10
C ARG A 176 11.85 -56.79 -7.68
N ASN A 177 12.55 -56.90 -6.55
CA ASN A 177 13.00 -58.19 -6.03
C ASN A 177 11.83 -59.10 -5.64
N SER A 178 10.74 -58.54 -5.10
CA SER A 178 9.52 -59.31 -4.81
C SER A 178 8.85 -59.87 -6.07
N TRP A 179 8.84 -59.11 -7.16
CA TRP A 179 8.32 -59.57 -8.47
C TRP A 179 9.23 -60.61 -9.11
N VAL A 180 10.55 -60.42 -9.10
CA VAL A 180 11.52 -61.40 -9.61
C VAL A 180 11.39 -62.73 -8.86
N LYS A 181 11.22 -62.70 -7.53
CA LYS A 181 10.97 -63.91 -6.74
C LYS A 181 9.65 -64.59 -7.13
N GLN A 182 8.56 -63.85 -7.27
CA GLN A 182 7.27 -64.41 -7.69
C GLN A 182 7.34 -65.03 -9.09
N LEU A 183 8.05 -64.40 -10.04
CA LEU A 183 8.26 -64.95 -11.39
C LEU A 183 9.08 -66.25 -11.36
N ALA A 184 10.16 -66.29 -10.58
CA ALA A 184 10.95 -67.52 -10.41
C ALA A 184 10.15 -68.64 -9.74
N GLU A 185 9.36 -68.32 -8.70
CA GLU A 185 8.44 -69.25 -8.05
C GLU A 185 7.29 -69.72 -8.96
N ILE A 186 6.95 -68.97 -10.01
CA ILE A 186 5.97 -69.40 -11.03
C ILE A 186 6.67 -70.30 -12.06
N GLN A 187 7.85 -69.90 -12.54
CA GLN A 187 8.64 -70.69 -13.50
C GLN A 187 8.90 -72.10 -12.96
N ASP A 188 9.46 -72.21 -11.74
CA ASP A 188 9.74 -73.48 -11.06
C ASP A 188 8.51 -74.42 -11.00
N LYS A 189 7.32 -73.86 -10.77
CA LYS A 189 6.04 -74.62 -10.72
C LYS A 189 5.55 -75.09 -12.08
N TYR A 190 5.94 -74.43 -13.18
CA TYR A 190 5.61 -74.85 -14.53
C TYR A 190 6.69 -75.78 -15.12
N GLU A 191 7.96 -75.53 -14.82
CA GLU A 191 9.10 -76.36 -15.19
C GLU A 191 8.93 -77.79 -14.61
N LYS A 192 8.62 -77.92 -13.32
CA LYS A 192 8.27 -79.20 -12.68
C LYS A 192 7.02 -79.87 -13.24
N LYS A 193 6.06 -79.12 -13.79
CA LYS A 193 4.90 -79.71 -14.48
C LYS A 193 5.28 -80.29 -15.83
N VAL A 194 6.16 -79.63 -16.57
CA VAL A 194 6.71 -80.16 -17.83
C VAL A 194 7.53 -81.42 -17.56
N GLU A 195 8.40 -81.41 -16.54
CA GLU A 195 9.14 -82.61 -16.12
C GLU A 195 8.21 -83.79 -15.76
N LEU A 196 7.16 -83.54 -14.96
CA LEU A 196 6.20 -84.58 -14.57
C LEU A 196 5.39 -85.10 -15.77
N TRP A 197 4.93 -84.23 -16.67
CA TRP A 197 4.22 -84.64 -17.88
C TRP A 197 5.14 -85.42 -18.84
N GLN A 198 6.41 -85.05 -18.93
CA GLN A 198 7.37 -85.78 -19.75
C GLN A 198 7.73 -87.14 -19.15
N GLN A 199 7.87 -87.25 -17.83
CA GLN A 199 8.00 -88.54 -17.13
C GLN A 199 6.78 -89.44 -17.34
N GLU A 200 5.57 -88.89 -17.28
CA GLU A 200 4.34 -89.65 -17.54
C GLU A 200 4.26 -90.14 -18.98
N LEU A 201 4.60 -89.29 -19.96
CA LEU A 201 4.62 -89.68 -21.38
C LEU A 201 5.68 -90.75 -21.66
N ASP A 202 6.87 -90.62 -21.07
CA ASP A 202 7.93 -91.61 -21.09
C ASP A 202 7.49 -92.95 -20.45
N ASN A 203 6.68 -92.91 -19.39
CA ASN A 203 6.16 -94.11 -18.72
C ASN A 203 5.07 -94.80 -19.56
N ILE A 204 4.15 -94.03 -20.15
CA ILE A 204 3.15 -94.54 -21.10
C ILE A 204 3.87 -95.23 -22.27
N SER A 205 4.83 -94.58 -22.91
CA SER A 205 5.57 -95.15 -24.04
C SER A 205 6.37 -96.41 -23.67
N LYS A 206 6.97 -96.46 -22.47
CA LYS A 206 7.63 -97.69 -21.96
C LYS A 206 6.63 -98.82 -21.74
N ASN A 207 5.46 -98.52 -21.17
CA ASN A 207 4.40 -99.50 -20.95
C ASN A 207 3.88 -100.04 -22.28
N GLU A 208 3.51 -99.18 -23.24
CA GLU A 208 3.09 -99.55 -24.60
C GLU A 208 4.14 -100.45 -25.29
N THR A 209 5.43 -100.06 -25.23
CA THR A 209 6.53 -100.86 -25.78
C THR A 209 6.69 -102.21 -25.07
N SER A 210 6.38 -102.29 -23.77
CA SER A 210 6.41 -103.56 -23.02
C SER A 210 5.21 -104.45 -23.32
N GLU A 211 4.01 -103.89 -23.48
CA GLU A 211 2.80 -104.62 -23.86
C GLU A 211 2.89 -105.16 -25.28
N GLU A 212 3.39 -104.37 -26.24
CA GLU A 212 3.64 -104.84 -27.62
C GLU A 212 4.71 -105.95 -27.63
N LYS A 213 5.78 -105.80 -26.85
CA LYS A 213 6.83 -106.82 -26.72
C LYS A 213 6.32 -108.11 -26.10
N ASP A 214 5.53 -108.04 -25.03
CA ASP A 214 4.97 -109.22 -24.37
C ASP A 214 3.88 -109.87 -25.24
N SER A 215 3.07 -109.09 -25.95
CA SER A 215 2.14 -109.58 -26.99
C SER A 215 2.89 -110.32 -28.11
N GLY A 216 3.97 -109.74 -28.64
CA GLY A 216 4.84 -110.37 -29.63
C GLY A 216 5.53 -111.64 -29.11
N ASN A 217 5.95 -111.65 -27.84
CA ASN A 217 6.56 -112.81 -27.19
C ASN A 217 5.53 -113.94 -26.93
N ASN A 218 4.29 -113.60 -26.58
CA ASN A 218 3.18 -114.53 -26.47
C ASN A 218 2.78 -115.10 -27.84
N HIS A 219 2.80 -114.30 -28.89
CA HIS A 219 2.59 -114.76 -30.27
C HIS A 219 3.72 -115.69 -30.75
N MET A 220 4.99 -115.34 -30.46
CA MET A 220 6.14 -116.20 -30.73
C MET A 220 6.03 -117.54 -29.99
N THR A 221 5.67 -117.52 -28.70
CA THR A 221 5.46 -118.74 -27.90
C THR A 221 4.32 -119.59 -28.44
N THR A 222 3.24 -118.95 -28.91
CA THR A 222 2.11 -119.60 -29.58
C THR A 222 2.56 -120.29 -30.87
N LEU A 223 3.29 -119.58 -31.73
CA LEU A 223 3.80 -120.09 -33.01
C LEU A 223 4.82 -121.22 -32.82
N ILE A 224 5.68 -121.16 -31.80
CA ILE A 224 6.60 -122.26 -31.43
C ILE A 224 5.79 -123.50 -31.06
N ARG A 225 4.81 -123.38 -30.16
CA ARG A 225 3.95 -124.49 -29.73
C ARG A 225 3.13 -125.08 -30.90
N ASP A 226 2.67 -124.26 -31.85
CA ASP A 226 1.99 -124.72 -33.06
C ASP A 226 2.94 -125.44 -34.04
N HIS A 227 4.17 -124.96 -34.20
CA HIS A 227 5.21 -125.68 -34.94
C HIS A 227 5.64 -126.98 -34.26
N GLU A 228 5.74 -127.03 -32.94
CA GLU A 228 6.01 -128.26 -32.18
C GLU A 228 4.89 -129.29 -32.35
N ALA A 229 3.62 -128.85 -32.39
CA ALA A 229 2.50 -129.72 -32.71
C ALA A 229 2.59 -130.29 -34.15
N ILE A 230 2.84 -129.43 -35.15
CA ILE A 230 3.03 -129.87 -36.55
C ILE A 230 4.24 -130.82 -36.69
N LEU A 231 5.33 -130.56 -35.97
CA LEU A 231 6.49 -131.48 -35.93
C LEU A 231 6.16 -132.79 -35.22
N SER A 232 5.30 -132.79 -34.20
CA SER A 232 4.81 -134.04 -33.58
C SER A 232 3.92 -134.82 -34.55
N GLU A 233 3.01 -134.15 -35.27
CA GLU A 233 2.16 -134.75 -36.31
C GLU A 233 2.99 -135.32 -37.48
N LEU A 234 4.03 -134.59 -37.91
CA LEU A 234 4.99 -135.06 -38.91
C LEU A 234 5.79 -136.27 -38.40
N ASN A 235 6.19 -136.30 -37.13
CA ASN A 235 6.88 -137.44 -36.55
C ASN A 235 5.97 -138.67 -36.37
N THR A 236 4.65 -138.49 -36.16
CA THR A 236 3.70 -139.61 -36.28
C THR A 236 3.53 -140.07 -37.72
N LEU A 237 3.38 -139.15 -38.69
CA LEU A 237 3.30 -139.49 -40.11
C LEU A 237 4.57 -140.24 -40.60
N VAL A 238 5.75 -139.86 -40.13
CA VAL A 238 7.01 -140.56 -40.44
C VAL A 238 7.03 -141.96 -39.84
N LYS A 239 6.52 -142.17 -38.61
CA LYS A 239 6.35 -143.52 -38.04
C LYS A 239 5.33 -144.35 -38.81
N ASP A 240 4.22 -143.76 -39.22
CA ASP A 240 3.22 -144.42 -40.04
C ASP A 240 3.81 -144.82 -41.41
N MET A 241 4.66 -143.96 -42.00
CA MET A 241 5.43 -144.27 -43.21
C MET A 241 6.52 -145.33 -43.01
N GLU A 242 7.18 -145.39 -41.85
CA GLU A 242 8.09 -146.49 -41.49
C GLU A 242 7.32 -147.81 -41.36
N GLN A 243 6.12 -147.78 -40.78
CA GLN A 243 5.25 -148.95 -40.63
C GLN A 243 4.69 -149.42 -41.98
N ASP A 244 4.29 -148.50 -42.86
CA ASP A 244 3.92 -148.77 -44.25
C ASP A 244 5.10 -149.32 -45.06
N LEU A 245 6.34 -148.86 -44.81
CA LEU A 245 7.53 -149.39 -45.47
C LEU A 245 7.79 -150.85 -45.07
N ASP A 246 7.64 -151.20 -43.79
CA ASP A 246 7.78 -152.57 -43.28
C ASP A 246 6.68 -153.49 -43.85
N ILE A 247 5.44 -152.99 -43.93
CA ILE A 247 4.34 -153.67 -44.62
C ILE A 247 4.68 -153.89 -46.11
N ASN A 248 5.21 -152.88 -46.80
CA ASN A 248 5.58 -152.94 -48.22
C ASN A 248 6.72 -153.96 -48.46
N LEU A 249 7.73 -153.99 -47.58
CA LEU A 249 8.79 -155.00 -47.62
C LEU A 249 8.24 -156.43 -47.44
N SER A 250 7.33 -156.64 -46.48
CA SER A 250 6.68 -157.95 -46.27
C SER A 250 5.83 -158.40 -47.47
N LEU A 251 5.20 -157.46 -48.18
CA LEU A 251 4.46 -157.73 -49.42
C LEU A 251 5.39 -158.04 -50.59
N LYS A 252 6.57 -157.43 -50.63
CA LYS A 252 7.55 -157.59 -51.72
C LYS A 252 8.15 -159.00 -51.77
N GLU A 253 8.43 -159.61 -50.62
CA GLU A 253 8.82 -161.03 -50.57
C GLU A 253 7.68 -161.95 -51.02
N LYS A 254 6.45 -161.66 -50.58
CA LYS A 254 5.25 -162.48 -50.86
C LYS A 254 4.84 -162.48 -52.34
N ILE A 255 5.27 -161.48 -53.11
CA ILE A 255 4.98 -161.34 -54.55
C ILE A 255 5.92 -162.15 -55.45
N GLN A 256 7.08 -162.60 -54.97
CA GLN A 256 7.95 -163.48 -55.78
C GLN A 256 7.47 -164.95 -55.87
N SER A 257 6.52 -165.40 -55.02
CA SER A 257 6.19 -166.83 -54.91
C SER A 257 4.87 -167.29 -55.55
N MET A 258 3.97 -166.42 -56.02
CA MET A 258 2.75 -166.86 -56.75
C MET A 258 2.27 -165.92 -57.87
N LYS A 259 1.49 -166.50 -58.80
CA LYS A 259 1.17 -165.94 -60.12
C LYS A 259 -0.24 -165.33 -60.21
N ALA A 260 -0.32 -164.23 -60.96
CA ALA A 260 -1.43 -163.79 -61.82
C ALA A 260 -2.72 -163.17 -61.20
N LYS A 261 -3.28 -162.23 -61.99
CA LYS A 261 -4.62 -161.59 -61.96
C LYS A 261 -4.90 -160.36 -61.04
N GLN A 262 -4.80 -159.18 -61.67
CA GLN A 262 -5.95 -158.31 -62.06
C GLN A 262 -6.59 -157.27 -61.07
N ARG A 263 -6.19 -156.00 -61.26
CA ARG A 263 -6.96 -154.71 -61.41
C ARG A 263 -7.97 -154.15 -60.35
N GLU A 264 -8.15 -152.80 -60.45
CA GLU A 264 -9.38 -151.96 -60.22
C GLU A 264 -9.83 -151.68 -58.74
N THR A 265 -10.36 -150.52 -58.28
CA THR A 265 -10.41 -149.07 -58.72
C THR A 265 -10.94 -148.09 -57.61
N ASP A 266 -10.62 -146.78 -57.72
CA ASP A 266 -11.33 -145.47 -57.42
C ASP A 266 -12.27 -145.14 -56.19
N LEU A 267 -12.26 -143.84 -55.77
CA LEU A 267 -13.40 -142.83 -55.71
C LEU A 267 -13.64 -141.96 -54.39
N PRO A 268 -14.12 -140.66 -54.41
CA PRO A 268 -14.19 -139.71 -53.24
C PRO A 268 -15.49 -138.81 -53.05
N GLY A 269 -15.54 -137.80 -52.12
CA GLY A 269 -16.32 -136.50 -52.29
C GLY A 269 -17.00 -135.72 -51.10
N VAL A 270 -17.45 -134.45 -51.37
CA VAL A 270 -18.49 -133.55 -50.69
C VAL A 270 -18.11 -132.81 -49.34
N LEU A 271 -18.42 -131.53 -48.92
CA LEU A 271 -19.22 -130.29 -49.26
C LEU A 271 -20.55 -130.02 -48.42
N GLN A 272 -21.11 -128.82 -48.05
CA GLN A 272 -20.89 -127.34 -48.23
C GLN A 272 -21.75 -126.40 -47.28
N SER A 273 -21.37 -125.09 -47.06
CA SER A 273 -22.23 -123.87 -46.72
C SER A 273 -22.90 -123.70 -45.30
N ASN A 274 -23.45 -122.54 -44.80
CA ASN A 274 -23.97 -121.27 -45.40
C ASN A 274 -24.08 -119.99 -44.45
N LYS A 275 -24.55 -118.86 -45.02
CA LYS A 275 -24.56 -117.38 -44.72
C LYS A 275 -25.46 -116.69 -43.63
N HIS A 276 -24.91 -115.58 -43.06
CA HIS A 276 -25.42 -114.17 -42.93
C HIS A 276 -26.59 -113.75 -41.98
N LEU A 277 -26.37 -112.69 -41.18
CA LEU A 277 -27.43 -111.76 -40.68
C LEU A 277 -26.86 -110.35 -40.33
N ASN A 278 -27.53 -109.30 -40.82
CA ASN A 278 -27.55 -107.90 -40.38
C ASN A 278 -28.86 -107.32 -40.99
N ASP A 279 -29.62 -106.36 -40.45
CA ASP A 279 -29.35 -105.28 -39.50
C ASP A 279 -30.67 -104.89 -38.78
N LEU A 280 -30.65 -103.90 -37.88
CA LEU A 280 -31.77 -103.15 -37.28
C LEU A 280 -32.70 -103.87 -36.26
N LEU A 281 -32.56 -103.50 -34.98
CA LEU A 281 -33.60 -102.69 -34.34
C LEU A 281 -33.04 -101.73 -33.26
N THR A 282 -33.83 -100.72 -32.94
CA THR A 282 -33.48 -99.43 -32.35
C THR A 282 -33.51 -99.35 -30.83
N LYS A 283 -32.67 -98.43 -30.31
CA LYS A 283 -32.95 -97.47 -29.22
C LYS A 283 -33.51 -97.98 -27.88
N VAL A 284 -32.61 -98.10 -26.90
CA VAL A 284 -32.73 -97.79 -25.46
C VAL A 284 -31.26 -97.60 -25.00
N LYS A 285 -30.81 -96.55 -24.31
CA LYS A 285 -31.46 -95.34 -23.76
C LYS A 285 -30.47 -94.17 -23.64
N GLU A 286 -31.04 -92.96 -23.65
CA GLU A 286 -30.76 -91.82 -22.74
C GLU A 286 -29.42 -91.81 -21.97
N GLU A 287 -28.46 -90.96 -22.37
CA GLU A 287 -27.80 -89.97 -21.49
C GLU A 287 -26.87 -89.00 -22.28
N THR A 288 -26.66 -87.79 -21.75
CA THR A 288 -25.74 -86.70 -22.20
C THR A 288 -26.18 -85.63 -23.23
N GLU A 289 -27.48 -85.41 -23.50
CA GLU A 289 -27.97 -84.14 -24.10
C GLU A 289 -27.92 -82.93 -23.12
N VAL A 290 -26.78 -82.72 -22.44
CA VAL A 290 -26.60 -81.67 -21.42
C VAL A 290 -25.48 -80.68 -21.78
N MET A 291 -24.58 -81.03 -22.70
CA MET A 291 -23.34 -80.27 -22.95
C MET A 291 -23.37 -79.33 -24.18
N GLU A 292 -24.41 -78.49 -24.33
CA GLU A 292 -24.30 -77.39 -25.33
C GLU A 292 -25.00 -76.05 -24.98
N LYS A 293 -26.00 -76.00 -24.08
CA LYS A 293 -26.80 -74.77 -23.87
C LYS A 293 -26.96 -74.28 -22.43
N MET A 294 -25.91 -74.42 -21.60
CA MET A 294 -25.78 -73.61 -20.37
C MET A 294 -24.90 -72.37 -20.62
N LYS A 295 -25.53 -71.34 -21.19
CA LYS A 295 -24.93 -70.04 -21.50
C LYS A 295 -24.46 -69.30 -20.23
N PHE A 296 -23.35 -68.56 -20.32
CA PHE A 296 -23.09 -67.36 -19.51
C PHE A 296 -22.81 -67.52 -17.99
N SER A 297 -21.85 -68.36 -17.58
CA SER A 297 -21.38 -68.35 -16.18
C SER A 297 -19.89 -68.67 -15.96
N LEU A 298 -19.00 -67.71 -16.26
CA LEU A 298 -17.73 -67.50 -15.50
C LEU A 298 -16.99 -66.17 -15.81
N GLN A 299 -17.68 -65.10 -16.21
CA GLN A 299 -17.08 -63.77 -16.44
C GLN A 299 -17.57 -62.71 -15.43
N LYS A 300 -17.63 -63.04 -14.13
CA LYS A 300 -17.76 -62.02 -13.08
C LYS A 300 -17.22 -62.45 -11.70
N LYS A 301 -16.01 -61.99 -11.41
CA LYS A 301 -15.28 -61.81 -10.14
C LYS A 301 -13.89 -61.36 -10.61
N VAL A 302 -13.38 -60.17 -10.33
CA VAL A 302 -13.65 -59.26 -9.20
C VAL A 302 -14.49 -58.05 -9.62
N ALA A 303 -15.33 -57.55 -8.72
CA ALA A 303 -15.74 -56.15 -8.70
C ALA A 303 -15.04 -55.53 -7.49
N ASP A 304 -14.08 -54.62 -7.71
CA ASP A 304 -13.27 -54.04 -6.65
C ASP A 304 -14.04 -52.88 -5.99
N PRO A 305 -14.26 -52.89 -4.66
CA PRO A 305 -14.80 -51.74 -3.95
C PRO A 305 -14.00 -50.44 -4.16
N GLY A 306 -12.70 -50.56 -4.50
CA GLY A 306 -11.83 -49.42 -4.79
C GLY A 306 -12.18 -48.63 -6.05
N GLU A 307 -12.79 -49.24 -7.08
CA GLU A 307 -13.17 -48.50 -8.30
C GLU A 307 -14.35 -47.55 -8.06
N GLU A 308 -15.35 -47.96 -7.29
CA GLU A 308 -16.54 -47.12 -7.07
C GLU A 308 -16.24 -45.90 -6.19
N VAL A 309 -15.20 -45.97 -5.33
CA VAL A 309 -14.68 -44.83 -4.57
C VAL A 309 -13.88 -43.90 -5.49
N LYS A 310 -12.90 -44.43 -6.25
CA LYS A 310 -12.09 -43.65 -7.19
C LYS A 310 -12.92 -42.96 -8.28
N VAL A 311 -14.02 -43.58 -8.72
CA VAL A 311 -14.97 -42.96 -9.66
C VAL A 311 -15.71 -41.80 -9.01
N LYS A 312 -16.14 -41.92 -7.75
CA LYS A 312 -16.77 -40.81 -7.00
C LYS A 312 -15.79 -39.65 -6.82
N GLU A 313 -14.58 -39.93 -6.34
CA GLU A 313 -13.48 -38.95 -6.24
C GLU A 313 -13.20 -38.26 -7.58
N LEU A 314 -13.15 -39.01 -8.69
CA LEU A 314 -12.99 -38.45 -10.04
C LEU A 314 -14.16 -37.57 -10.48
N THR A 315 -15.40 -37.91 -10.14
CA THR A 315 -16.57 -37.06 -10.45
C THR A 315 -16.63 -35.81 -9.58
N GLU A 316 -16.30 -35.94 -8.30
CA GLU A 316 -16.26 -34.84 -7.34
C GLU A 316 -15.14 -33.86 -7.72
N ARG A 317 -13.93 -34.34 -7.99
CA ARG A 317 -12.80 -33.54 -8.48
C ARG A 317 -13.07 -32.88 -9.83
N LYS A 318 -13.81 -33.51 -10.74
CA LYS A 318 -14.30 -32.88 -11.98
C LYS A 318 -15.31 -31.76 -11.69
N SER A 319 -16.19 -31.94 -10.69
CA SER A 319 -17.13 -30.90 -10.29
C SER A 319 -16.42 -29.70 -9.63
N GLU A 320 -15.42 -29.94 -8.78
CA GLU A 320 -14.55 -28.89 -8.24
C GLU A 320 -13.85 -28.12 -9.36
N TYR A 321 -13.30 -28.83 -10.35
CA TYR A 321 -12.60 -28.22 -11.49
C TYR A 321 -13.55 -27.34 -12.33
N ALA A 322 -14.76 -27.82 -12.64
CA ALA A 322 -15.76 -27.02 -13.35
C ALA A 322 -16.23 -25.79 -12.55
N VAL A 323 -16.36 -25.90 -11.23
CA VAL A 323 -16.67 -24.76 -10.34
C VAL A 323 -15.49 -23.77 -10.31
N LEU A 324 -14.24 -24.25 -10.30
CA LEU A 324 -13.05 -23.41 -10.32
C LEU A 324 -12.87 -22.70 -11.68
N GLU A 325 -13.12 -23.40 -12.78
CA GLU A 325 -13.13 -22.85 -14.14
C GLU A 325 -14.20 -21.76 -14.28
N GLN A 326 -15.42 -21.99 -13.78
CA GLN A 326 -16.47 -20.96 -13.79
C GLN A 326 -16.13 -19.75 -12.90
N LYS A 327 -15.43 -19.95 -11.75
CA LYS A 327 -14.90 -18.85 -10.93
C LYS A 327 -13.80 -18.08 -11.68
N PHE A 328 -12.89 -18.78 -12.36
CA PHE A 328 -11.84 -18.17 -13.17
C PHE A 328 -12.42 -17.36 -14.32
N SER A 329 -13.42 -17.86 -15.03
CA SER A 329 -14.13 -17.12 -16.08
C SER A 329 -14.79 -15.83 -15.55
N LYS A 330 -15.38 -15.87 -14.35
CA LYS A 330 -15.95 -14.67 -13.70
C LYS A 330 -14.87 -13.66 -13.33
N LEU A 331 -13.79 -14.09 -12.67
CA LEU A 331 -12.65 -13.23 -12.35
C LEU A 331 -11.98 -12.63 -13.60
N GLN A 332 -11.95 -13.36 -14.72
CA GLN A 332 -11.45 -12.84 -15.99
C GLN A 332 -12.37 -11.77 -16.58
N LEU A 333 -13.69 -11.95 -16.53
CA LEU A 333 -14.66 -10.94 -16.96
C LEU A 333 -14.60 -9.69 -16.06
N GLU A 334 -14.52 -9.85 -14.74
CA GLU A 334 -14.36 -8.77 -13.77
C GLU A 334 -13.06 -7.99 -14.01
N ARG A 335 -11.95 -8.69 -14.29
CA ARG A 335 -10.66 -8.08 -14.69
C ARG A 335 -10.79 -7.26 -15.98
N ASP A 336 -11.44 -7.82 -17.00
CA ASP A 336 -11.53 -7.19 -18.33
C ASP A 336 -12.51 -6.00 -18.34
N GLU A 337 -13.59 -6.07 -17.56
CA GLU A 337 -14.47 -4.93 -17.28
C GLU A 337 -13.75 -3.85 -16.44
N LEU A 338 -12.95 -4.24 -15.45
CA LEU A 338 -12.15 -3.29 -14.66
C LEU A 338 -11.13 -2.56 -15.54
N TYR A 339 -10.38 -3.24 -16.40
CA TYR A 339 -9.46 -2.59 -17.36
C TYR A 339 -10.21 -1.64 -18.31
N LYS A 340 -11.36 -2.07 -18.84
CA LYS A 340 -12.19 -1.27 -19.77
C LYS A 340 -12.77 -0.02 -19.11
N THR A 341 -13.14 -0.10 -17.83
CA THR A 341 -13.76 1.01 -17.07
C THR A 341 -12.74 1.90 -16.36
N PHE A 342 -11.55 1.39 -16.01
CA PHE A 342 -10.50 2.11 -15.30
C PHE A 342 -10.16 3.45 -16.00
N THR A 343 -9.82 3.42 -17.29
CA THR A 343 -9.49 4.61 -18.07
C THR A 343 -10.63 5.64 -18.07
N GLN A 344 -11.88 5.19 -18.17
CA GLN A 344 -13.05 6.07 -18.12
C GLN A 344 -13.24 6.69 -16.73
N ASN A 345 -12.98 5.94 -15.66
CA ASN A 345 -13.12 6.41 -14.29
C ASN A 345 -12.00 7.37 -13.90
N VAL A 346 -10.76 7.12 -14.33
CA VAL A 346 -9.64 8.06 -14.24
C VAL A 346 -9.97 9.36 -14.97
N GLN A 347 -10.48 9.28 -16.21
CA GLN A 347 -10.90 10.46 -16.97
C GLN A 347 -12.03 11.25 -16.27
N LYS A 348 -13.06 10.58 -15.73
CA LYS A 348 -14.14 11.25 -14.97
C LYS A 348 -13.60 11.96 -13.73
N VAL A 349 -12.69 11.34 -12.98
CA VAL A 349 -12.06 11.96 -11.79
C VAL A 349 -11.20 13.16 -12.21
N GLN A 350 -10.38 13.03 -13.26
CA GLN A 350 -9.56 14.12 -13.78
C GLN A 350 -10.41 15.28 -14.32
N GLN A 351 -11.52 15.01 -15.00
CA GLN A 351 -12.48 16.02 -15.46
C GLN A 351 -13.16 16.73 -14.28
N ASN A 352 -13.62 16.00 -13.25
CA ASN A 352 -14.21 16.60 -12.05
C ASN A 352 -13.21 17.50 -11.29
N VAL A 353 -11.96 17.06 -11.17
CA VAL A 353 -10.88 17.88 -10.57
C VAL A 353 -10.58 19.10 -11.43
N GLY A 354 -10.47 18.95 -12.76
CA GLY A 354 -10.25 20.06 -13.69
C GLY A 354 -11.38 21.10 -13.68
N LEU A 355 -12.64 20.66 -13.65
CA LEU A 355 -13.80 21.54 -13.47
C LEU A 355 -13.76 22.26 -12.12
N LYS A 356 -13.30 21.59 -11.05
CA LYS A 356 -13.20 22.22 -9.74
C LYS A 356 -12.06 23.25 -9.67
N ILE A 357 -10.93 22.97 -10.30
CA ILE A 357 -9.81 23.92 -10.47
C ILE A 357 -10.29 25.13 -11.26
N MET A 358 -10.91 24.95 -12.43
CA MET A 358 -11.44 26.03 -13.27
C MET A 358 -12.46 26.91 -12.53
N GLN A 359 -13.31 26.33 -11.66
CA GLN A 359 -14.21 27.11 -10.78
C GLN A 359 -13.44 27.96 -9.77
N LEU A 360 -12.39 27.41 -9.16
CA LEU A 360 -11.56 28.12 -8.18
C LEU A 360 -10.72 29.23 -8.85
N GLU A 361 -10.13 28.96 -10.02
CA GLU A 361 -9.41 29.95 -10.84
C GLU A 361 -10.32 31.09 -11.26
N LYS A 362 -11.54 30.79 -11.74
CA LYS A 362 -12.53 31.81 -12.09
C LYS A 362 -12.93 32.64 -10.87
N SER A 363 -13.18 31.99 -9.72
CA SER A 363 -13.51 32.68 -8.47
C SER A 363 -12.36 33.58 -7.99
N LEU A 364 -11.13 33.09 -8.04
CA LEU A 364 -9.92 33.83 -7.67
C LEU A 364 -9.75 35.04 -8.58
N LYS A 365 -9.86 34.86 -9.91
CA LYS A 365 -9.83 35.97 -10.86
C LYS A 365 -10.91 37.02 -10.53
N THR A 366 -12.16 36.63 -10.30
CA THR A 366 -13.21 37.62 -9.95
C THR A 366 -12.95 38.37 -8.63
N VAL A 367 -12.20 37.79 -7.70
CA VAL A 367 -11.75 38.47 -6.48
C VAL A 367 -10.59 39.42 -6.78
N THR A 368 -9.61 39.01 -7.60
CA THR A 368 -8.50 39.87 -8.05
C THR A 368 -8.99 41.06 -8.86
N ASP A 369 -9.81 40.84 -9.89
CA ASP A 369 -10.41 41.89 -10.73
C ASP A 369 -11.19 42.92 -9.86
N SER A 370 -11.85 42.45 -8.80
CA SER A 370 -12.57 43.30 -7.83
C SER A 370 -11.62 44.06 -6.90
N LEU A 371 -10.54 43.41 -6.43
CA LEU A 371 -9.50 44.02 -5.60
C LEU A 371 -8.76 45.13 -6.35
N GLU A 372 -8.35 44.90 -7.60
CA GLU A 372 -7.72 45.91 -8.46
C GLU A 372 -8.66 47.11 -8.72
N LYS A 373 -9.95 46.84 -8.95
CA LYS A 373 -10.97 47.89 -9.08
C LYS A 373 -11.16 48.66 -7.77
N LYS A 374 -11.04 48.02 -6.61
CA LYS A 374 -11.12 48.70 -5.30
C LYS A 374 -9.87 49.49 -4.96
N GLN A 375 -8.69 48.98 -5.30
CA GLN A 375 -7.41 49.68 -5.08
C GLN A 375 -7.30 50.92 -5.97
N SER A 376 -7.70 50.83 -7.25
CA SER A 376 -7.75 51.98 -8.16
C SER A 376 -8.79 53.03 -7.74
N GLN A 377 -9.97 52.61 -7.27
CA GLN A 377 -10.94 53.52 -6.63
C GLN A 377 -10.34 54.22 -5.40
N LEU A 378 -9.66 53.48 -4.51
CA LEU A 378 -9.05 54.03 -3.31
C LEU A 378 -7.94 55.04 -3.64
N SER A 379 -6.99 54.69 -4.53
CA SER A 379 -5.92 55.59 -4.96
C SER A 379 -6.45 56.89 -5.57
N SER A 380 -7.52 56.81 -6.37
CA SER A 380 -8.17 57.99 -6.95
C SER A 380 -8.76 58.90 -5.87
N VAL A 381 -9.52 58.35 -4.91
CA VAL A 381 -10.08 59.11 -3.79
C VAL A 381 -8.99 59.75 -2.94
N LEU A 382 -7.93 59.01 -2.60
CA LEU A 382 -6.80 59.53 -1.83
C LEU A 382 -6.13 60.73 -2.54
N SER A 383 -5.86 60.61 -3.85
CA SER A 383 -5.26 61.71 -4.64
C SER A 383 -6.16 62.93 -4.78
N ALA A 384 -7.49 62.76 -4.75
CA ALA A 384 -8.44 63.86 -4.86
C ALA A 384 -8.72 64.57 -3.53
N SER A 385 -8.40 63.95 -2.40
CA SER A 385 -8.85 64.42 -1.08
C SER A 385 -7.88 65.39 -0.39
N ASN A 386 -6.60 65.43 -0.77
CA ASN A 386 -5.55 66.27 -0.15
C ASN A 386 -5.51 66.20 1.40
N ILE A 387 -5.83 65.04 1.98
CA ILE A 387 -5.79 64.79 3.42
C ILE A 387 -4.33 64.62 3.87
N ASP A 388 -3.99 65.06 5.08
CA ASP A 388 -2.70 64.76 5.69
C ASP A 388 -2.45 63.24 5.74
N GLN A 389 -1.37 62.83 5.06
CA GLN A 389 -0.91 61.45 4.97
C GLN A 389 -0.63 60.84 6.36
N THR A 390 -0.24 61.66 7.33
CA THR A 390 0.13 61.24 8.70
C THR A 390 -1.10 60.83 9.49
N ALA A 391 -2.11 61.70 9.59
CA ALA A 391 -3.40 61.42 10.20
C ALA A 391 -4.12 60.27 9.49
N LEU A 392 -4.07 60.22 8.15
CA LEU A 392 -4.68 59.14 7.36
C LEU A 392 -4.02 57.79 7.65
N CYS A 393 -2.69 57.72 7.68
CA CYS A 393 -1.95 56.50 8.08
C CYS A 393 -2.34 56.04 9.50
N GLY A 394 -2.41 56.96 10.46
CA GLY A 394 -2.83 56.67 11.83
C GLY A 394 -4.28 56.14 11.94
N ILE A 395 -5.18 56.58 11.07
CA ILE A 395 -6.55 56.06 10.98
C ILE A 395 -6.56 54.68 10.29
N THR A 396 -5.83 54.50 9.18
CA THR A 396 -5.73 53.22 8.47
C THR A 396 -5.15 52.11 9.36
N ASN A 397 -4.13 52.41 10.16
CA ASN A 397 -3.53 51.42 11.06
C ASN A 397 -4.50 50.97 12.15
N ARG A 398 -5.22 51.89 12.81
CA ARG A 398 -6.26 51.52 13.79
C ARG A 398 -7.38 50.67 13.18
N ILE A 399 -7.90 51.06 12.01
CA ILE A 399 -8.92 50.28 11.29
C ILE A 399 -8.41 48.87 10.95
N LYS A 400 -7.12 48.74 10.60
CA LYS A 400 -6.49 47.43 10.37
C LYS A 400 -6.39 46.61 11.66
N GLU A 401 -5.94 47.21 12.76
CA GLU A 401 -5.84 46.58 14.09
C GLU A 401 -7.23 46.08 14.57
N ASP A 402 -8.28 46.87 14.40
CA ASP A 402 -9.67 46.49 14.69
C ASP A 402 -10.15 45.31 13.83
N ILE A 403 -9.80 45.30 12.53
CA ILE A 403 -10.12 44.22 11.60
C ILE A 403 -9.37 42.93 11.96
N ASP A 404 -8.07 43.02 12.26
CA ASP A 404 -7.25 41.85 12.60
C ASP A 404 -7.67 41.27 13.96
N SER A 405 -7.97 42.11 14.95
CA SER A 405 -8.56 41.70 16.24
C SER A 405 -9.93 41.02 16.08
N SER A 406 -10.78 41.55 15.20
CA SER A 406 -12.07 40.95 14.85
C SER A 406 -11.89 39.61 14.13
N ASN A 407 -10.92 39.49 13.23
CA ASN A 407 -10.60 38.25 12.52
C ASN A 407 -10.10 37.17 13.47
N ASP A 408 -9.25 37.50 14.45
CA ASP A 408 -8.76 36.53 15.44
C ASP A 408 -9.86 36.10 16.41
N SER A 409 -10.73 37.03 16.82
CA SER A 409 -11.96 36.71 17.56
C SER A 409 -12.86 35.73 16.78
N ILE A 410 -12.99 35.92 15.46
CA ILE A 410 -13.71 35.00 14.57
C ILE A 410 -13.02 33.63 14.50
N LYS A 411 -11.68 33.56 14.39
CA LYS A 411 -10.92 32.29 14.38
C LYS A 411 -11.13 31.50 15.68
N ASP A 412 -11.01 32.16 16.83
CA ASP A 412 -11.24 31.55 18.15
C ASP A 412 -12.68 31.06 18.31
N LEU A 413 -13.69 31.85 17.95
CA LEU A 413 -15.09 31.41 17.96
C LEU A 413 -15.35 30.22 17.03
N GLN A 414 -14.70 30.18 15.85
CA GLN A 414 -14.77 29.03 14.96
C GLN A 414 -14.11 27.78 15.54
N PHE A 415 -12.98 27.93 16.24
CA PHE A 415 -12.28 26.86 16.94
C PHE A 415 -13.08 26.32 18.13
N LYS A 416 -13.60 27.20 19.00
CA LYS A 416 -14.51 26.86 20.10
C LYS A 416 -15.75 26.12 19.59
N ARG A 417 -16.38 26.59 18.51
CA ARG A 417 -17.48 25.90 17.83
C ARG A 417 -17.09 24.52 17.30
N ALA A 418 -15.89 24.35 16.75
CA ALA A 418 -15.39 23.05 16.29
C ALA A 418 -15.13 22.08 17.46
N LYS A 419 -14.53 22.56 18.56
CA LYS A 419 -14.31 21.79 19.79
C LYS A 419 -15.62 21.31 20.42
N ILE A 420 -16.62 22.19 20.52
CA ILE A 420 -17.98 21.85 20.99
C ILE A 420 -18.65 20.84 20.05
N SER A 421 -18.50 21.00 18.72
CA SER A 421 -19.04 20.06 17.74
C SER A 421 -18.40 18.66 17.85
N LYS A 422 -17.09 18.57 18.12
CA LYS A 422 -16.39 17.30 18.38
C LYS A 422 -16.89 16.64 19.67
N ALA A 423 -16.92 17.38 20.78
CA ALA A 423 -17.42 16.89 22.06
C ALA A 423 -18.89 16.42 21.98
N ARG A 424 -19.74 17.12 21.21
CA ARG A 424 -21.13 16.69 20.96
C ARG A 424 -21.21 15.37 20.19
N LYS A 425 -20.34 15.14 19.19
CA LYS A 425 -20.27 13.85 18.48
C LYS A 425 -19.79 12.73 19.40
N GLU A 426 -18.78 12.99 20.22
CA GLU A 426 -18.24 12.01 21.19
C GLU A 426 -19.29 11.64 22.25
N LEU A 427 -20.03 12.62 22.79
CA LEU A 427 -21.13 12.38 23.72
C LEU A 427 -22.30 11.60 23.10
N LEU A 428 -22.64 11.86 21.82
CA LEU A 428 -23.66 11.08 21.10
C LEU A 428 -23.22 9.61 20.97
N LEU A 429 -22.00 9.34 20.51
CA LEU A 429 -21.47 7.97 20.38
C LEU A 429 -21.41 7.24 21.74
N ILE A 430 -21.04 7.93 22.83
CA ILE A 430 -21.05 7.37 24.18
C ILE A 430 -22.48 7.05 24.65
N ASN A 431 -23.46 7.89 24.32
CA ASN A 431 -24.86 7.67 24.67
C ASN A 431 -25.48 6.54 23.86
N GLU A 432 -25.23 6.46 22.56
CA GLU A 432 -25.64 5.33 21.69
C GLU A 432 -25.07 4.01 22.20
N ALA A 433 -23.78 3.98 22.57
CA ALA A 433 -23.14 2.80 23.15
C ALA A 433 -23.77 2.37 24.48
N LYS A 434 -24.12 3.34 25.35
CA LYS A 434 -24.82 3.08 26.62
C LYS A 434 -26.26 2.62 26.41
N GLN A 435 -27.02 3.21 25.50
CA GLN A 435 -28.38 2.79 25.18
C GLN A 435 -28.40 1.34 24.68
N ARG A 436 -27.50 1.00 23.76
CA ARG A 436 -27.31 -0.37 23.26
C ARG A 436 -26.92 -1.35 24.38
N ALA A 437 -26.05 -0.95 25.30
CA ALA A 437 -25.67 -1.76 26.47
C ALA A 437 -26.82 -1.94 27.49
N CYS A 438 -27.76 -0.98 27.56
CA CYS A 438 -28.95 -1.05 28.40
C CYS A 438 -30.16 -1.72 27.71
N GLY A 439 -30.01 -2.23 26.48
CA GLY A 439 -31.10 -2.86 25.73
C GLY A 439 -32.17 -1.90 25.20
N VAL A 440 -31.91 -0.59 25.18
CA VAL A 440 -32.84 0.43 24.68
C VAL A 440 -32.67 0.59 23.16
N PRO A 441 -33.76 0.54 22.36
CA PRO A 441 -33.71 0.83 20.92
C PRO A 441 -33.13 2.21 20.63
N VAL A 442 -32.42 2.36 19.51
CA VAL A 442 -31.60 3.56 19.22
C VAL A 442 -32.42 4.65 18.49
N GLU A 443 -33.64 4.32 18.04
CA GLU A 443 -34.52 5.15 17.22
C GLU A 443 -34.93 6.50 17.83
N GLU A 444 -34.95 6.66 19.18
CA GLU A 444 -35.49 7.87 19.80
C GLU A 444 -34.57 9.10 19.73
N LEU A 445 -33.26 8.95 19.52
CA LEU A 445 -32.35 10.10 19.36
C LEU A 445 -32.29 10.58 17.91
N CYS A 446 -33.39 11.19 17.44
CA CYS A 446 -33.51 11.84 16.12
C CYS A 446 -32.67 13.15 15.98
N VAL A 447 -31.55 13.24 16.70
CA VAL A 447 -30.63 14.38 16.75
C VAL A 447 -29.60 14.24 15.63
N LYS A 448 -30.03 14.47 14.39
CA LYS A 448 -29.15 14.44 13.20
C LYS A 448 -27.86 15.25 13.46
N PRO A 449 -26.66 14.69 13.20
CA PRO A 449 -25.42 15.45 13.27
C PRO A 449 -25.51 16.71 12.40
N VAL A 450 -25.09 17.86 12.93
CA VAL A 450 -25.00 19.10 12.14
C VAL A 450 -23.76 18.99 11.26
N GLU A 451 -23.92 18.32 10.12
CA GLU A 451 -22.92 18.28 9.07
C GLU A 451 -22.77 19.66 8.43
N ARG A 452 -21.53 20.03 8.09
CA ARG A 452 -21.22 21.34 7.51
C ARG A 452 -21.63 21.36 6.03
N SER A 453 -22.90 21.63 5.76
CA SER A 453 -23.35 22.11 4.46
C SER A 453 -22.77 23.51 4.20
N PHE A 454 -21.51 23.56 3.76
CA PHE A 454 -20.81 24.79 3.35
C PHE A 454 -21.33 25.28 1.98
N ALA A 455 -22.64 25.51 1.92
CA ALA A 455 -23.33 26.11 0.78
C ALA A 455 -22.95 27.59 0.70
N LEU A 456 -21.85 27.86 -0.01
CA LEU A 456 -21.46 29.19 -0.46
C LEU A 456 -22.54 29.72 -1.41
N ARG A 457 -23.60 30.32 -0.83
CA ARG A 457 -24.44 31.27 -1.54
C ARG A 457 -23.60 32.51 -1.80
N LEU A 458 -22.93 32.53 -2.94
CA LEU A 458 -22.41 33.76 -3.53
C LEU A 458 -23.63 34.66 -3.79
N GLY A 459 -23.85 35.60 -2.88
CA GLY A 459 -24.93 36.58 -3.01
C GLY A 459 -24.60 37.52 -4.15
N THR A 460 -25.28 37.36 -5.28
CA THR A 460 -25.26 38.33 -6.37
C THR A 460 -25.99 39.60 -5.96
N ASN A 461 -25.26 40.70 -5.87
CA ASN A 461 -25.71 42.10 -5.92
C ASN A 461 -24.53 42.94 -6.46
#